data_AF-A0A9D7VVT5-F1
#
_entry.id   AF-A0A9D7VVT5-F1
#
_cell.length_a   1.000
_cell.length_b   1.000
_cell.length_c   1.000
_cell.angle_alpha   90.00
_cell.angle_beta   90.00
_cell.angle_gamma   90.00
#
_symmetry.space_group_name_H-M   'P 1'
#
loop_
_entity.id
_entity.type
_entity.pdbx_description
1 polymer ?
#
loop_
_entity_poly.entity_id
_entity_poly.type
_entity_poly.pdbx_seq_one_letter_code
_entity_poly.pdbx_strand_id
1 'polypeptide(L)'
;MATIEHLSADATTDAIIEVLERDGAVIIDGLMPSDEVERLKDDLAPFLSKEVYGRDEFTGYKTQRIGALVARSQACQSVAVNSLMLASARQYLAPFCDDIQLHFTSAVAIAPGESTQILHRDRGIWGGYLPRRIEPLFSTIWAITPFTQENGATQVVPGSHQWDKDRLPEPHEIAYAEMAPGSVLCYTGTVLHGGGANATTDQVRTGVFMHYALSWLRQEENQYLSCPPHHASKLSPELRALIGYSKGGYVLGFYSDPDDDSARHESVSPENMFSQRAERFGAIEGADHVVSSSMK
;
A
#
# COMPACT_ATOMS: atom_id res chain seq x y z
N MET A 1 6.51 25.77 -10.43
CA MET A 1 6.91 24.39 -10.06
C MET A 1 5.77 23.85 -9.21
N ALA A 2 5.27 22.66 -9.53
CA ALA A 2 4.29 21.98 -8.70
C ALA A 2 4.89 21.62 -7.33
N THR A 3 4.03 21.50 -6.33
CA THR A 3 4.39 21.13 -4.95
C THR A 3 3.39 20.09 -4.46
N ILE A 4 3.81 19.25 -3.52
CA ILE A 4 2.91 18.34 -2.79
C ILE A 4 2.53 19.05 -1.49
N GLU A 5 1.26 18.99 -1.09
CA GLU A 5 0.85 19.58 0.19
C GLU A 5 1.34 18.73 1.37
N HIS A 6 1.81 19.41 2.42
CA HIS A 6 2.26 18.80 3.67
C HIS A 6 1.26 19.09 4.78
N LEU A 7 0.92 18.05 5.54
CA LEU A 7 0.12 18.12 6.75
C LEU A 7 0.94 17.65 7.95
N SER A 8 0.59 18.13 9.14
CA SER A 8 1.21 17.71 10.40
C SER A 8 0.71 16.32 10.84
N ALA A 9 1.45 15.67 11.74
CA ALA A 9 1.11 14.35 12.27
C ALA A 9 -0.23 14.28 13.03
N ASP A 10 -0.81 15.41 13.44
CA ASP A 10 -2.13 15.52 14.08
C ASP A 10 -3.28 15.80 13.09
N ALA A 11 -2.99 15.74 11.77
CA ALA A 11 -4.01 15.88 10.74
C ALA A 11 -5.12 14.84 10.88
N THR A 12 -6.34 15.25 10.53
CA THR A 12 -7.50 14.36 10.50
C THR A 12 -7.55 13.58 9.20
N THR A 13 -8.25 12.45 9.21
CA THR A 13 -8.55 11.70 7.99
C THR A 13 -9.28 12.55 6.95
N ASP A 14 -10.20 13.42 7.37
CA ASP A 14 -10.93 14.31 6.45
C ASP A 14 -10.00 15.29 5.74
N ALA A 15 -9.02 15.86 6.45
CA ALA A 15 -8.03 16.77 5.84
C ALA A 15 -7.14 16.04 4.82
N ILE A 16 -6.74 14.80 5.13
CA ILE A 16 -5.97 13.96 4.19
C ILE A 16 -6.80 13.69 2.93
N ILE A 17 -8.08 13.33 3.08
CA ILE A 17 -8.96 13.01 1.96
C ILE A 17 -9.22 14.25 1.10
N GLU A 18 -9.44 15.42 1.69
CA GLU A 18 -9.62 16.66 0.94
C GLU A 18 -8.44 16.93 0.00
N VAL A 19 -7.21 16.76 0.50
CA VAL A 19 -6.01 16.92 -0.32
C VAL A 19 -5.89 15.81 -1.37
N LEU A 20 -6.19 14.55 -1.03
CA LEU A 20 -6.17 13.45 -2.01
C LEU A 20 -7.18 13.64 -3.14
N GLU A 21 -8.39 14.12 -2.84
CA GLU A 21 -9.40 14.41 -3.86
C GLU A 21 -8.93 15.53 -4.80
N ARG A 22 -8.29 16.57 -4.24
CA ARG A 22 -7.79 17.73 -5.00
C ARG A 22 -6.54 17.40 -5.83
N ASP A 23 -5.55 16.75 -5.22
CA ASP A 23 -4.19 16.64 -5.73
C ASP A 23 -3.77 15.19 -6.03
N GLY A 24 -4.45 14.20 -5.47
CA GLY A 24 -4.12 12.79 -5.64
C GLY A 24 -2.91 12.32 -4.82
N ALA A 25 -2.28 13.22 -4.04
CA ALA A 25 -1.18 12.92 -3.14
C ALA A 25 -1.03 13.97 -2.03
N VAL A 26 -0.53 13.54 -0.86
CA VAL A 26 -0.28 14.39 0.32
C VAL A 26 0.86 13.80 1.15
N ILE A 27 1.65 14.65 1.80
CA ILE A 27 2.70 14.24 2.75
C ILE A 27 2.23 14.53 4.17
N ILE A 28 2.46 13.57 5.08
CA ILE A 28 2.26 13.76 6.52
C ILE A 28 3.63 13.74 7.17
N ASP A 29 4.02 14.88 7.74
CA ASP A 29 5.36 15.08 8.30
C ASP A 29 5.49 14.43 9.67
N GLY A 30 6.57 13.65 9.86
CA GLY A 30 6.97 13.13 11.16
C GLY A 30 5.94 12.23 11.86
N LEU A 31 5.07 11.55 11.11
CA LEU A 31 4.03 10.67 11.65
C LEU A 31 4.61 9.47 12.40
N MET A 32 5.74 8.94 11.93
CA MET A 32 6.47 7.84 12.57
C MET A 32 7.60 8.39 13.46
N PRO A 33 7.63 8.02 14.75
CA PRO A 33 8.72 8.39 15.66
C PRO A 33 10.08 7.88 15.22
N SER A 34 11.15 8.61 15.58
CA SER A 34 12.52 8.28 15.17
C SER A 34 13.00 6.91 15.65
N ASP A 35 12.56 6.44 16.82
CA ASP A 35 12.93 5.11 17.32
C ASP A 35 12.29 3.98 16.49
N GLU A 36 11.12 4.22 15.90
CA GLU A 36 10.49 3.27 14.97
C GLU A 36 11.18 3.25 13.61
N VAL A 37 11.66 4.41 13.14
CA VAL A 37 12.52 4.50 11.95
C VAL A 37 13.80 3.68 12.13
N GLU A 38 14.46 3.78 13.29
CA GLU A 38 15.66 2.98 13.57
C GLU A 38 15.36 1.47 13.65
N ARG A 39 14.23 1.07 14.26
CA ARG A 39 13.80 -0.34 14.24
C ARG A 39 13.58 -0.87 12.82
N LEU A 40 13.01 -0.08 11.93
CA LEU A 40 12.86 -0.46 10.52
C LEU A 40 14.21 -0.63 9.83
N LYS A 41 15.18 0.25 10.10
CA LYS A 41 16.55 0.10 9.57
C LYS A 41 17.17 -1.21 10.03
N ASP A 42 17.06 -1.52 11.32
CA ASP A 42 17.62 -2.74 11.90
C ASP A 42 16.97 -4.01 11.32
N ASP A 43 15.63 -4.05 11.24
CA ASP A 43 14.88 -5.17 10.66
C ASP A 43 15.23 -5.40 9.18
N LEU A 44 15.50 -4.33 8.42
CA LEU A 44 15.76 -4.38 6.98
C LEU A 44 17.24 -4.59 6.62
N ALA A 45 18.17 -4.24 7.52
CA ALA A 45 19.61 -4.32 7.28
C ALA A 45 20.12 -5.71 6.80
N PRO A 46 19.64 -6.86 7.32
CA PRO A 46 20.05 -8.18 6.83
C PRO A 46 19.70 -8.44 5.36
N PHE A 47 18.73 -7.72 4.81
CA PHE A 47 18.28 -7.85 3.42
C PHE A 47 18.95 -6.80 2.53
N LEU A 48 18.96 -5.54 2.96
CA LEU A 48 19.52 -4.43 2.20
C LEU A 48 21.05 -4.42 2.13
N SER A 49 21.74 -5.09 3.05
CA SER A 49 23.20 -5.31 2.96
C SER A 49 23.62 -6.24 1.82
N LYS A 50 22.68 -6.96 1.21
CA LYS A 50 22.94 -7.84 0.07
C LYS A 50 22.76 -7.05 -1.22
N GLU A 51 23.84 -6.78 -1.95
CA GLU A 51 23.87 -6.04 -3.23
C GLU A 51 23.13 -6.78 -4.38
N VAL A 52 21.84 -7.02 -4.22
CA VAL A 52 20.95 -7.69 -5.17
C VAL A 52 19.98 -6.66 -5.72
N TYR A 53 20.27 -6.18 -6.92
CA TYR A 53 19.50 -5.14 -7.60
C TYR A 53 18.45 -5.72 -8.56
N GLY A 54 17.56 -4.84 -9.03
CA GLY A 54 16.64 -5.11 -10.13
C GLY A 54 17.35 -5.43 -11.44
N ARG A 55 16.57 -5.88 -12.42
CA ARG A 55 17.08 -6.49 -13.67
C ARG A 55 16.67 -5.72 -14.93
N ASP A 56 15.81 -4.72 -14.78
CA ASP A 56 15.19 -3.96 -15.86
C ASP A 56 14.88 -2.52 -15.43
N GLU A 57 14.40 -1.70 -16.36
CA GLU A 57 14.08 -0.28 -16.14
C GLU A 57 12.98 -0.06 -15.10
N PHE A 58 12.07 -1.02 -14.92
CA PHE A 58 10.99 -0.91 -13.94
C PHE A 58 11.50 -1.22 -12.53
N THR A 59 12.22 -2.33 -12.39
CA THR A 59 12.75 -2.79 -11.11
C THR A 59 13.97 -2.01 -10.65
N GLY A 60 14.73 -1.40 -11.58
CA GLY A 60 15.89 -0.53 -11.37
C GLY A 60 17.20 -1.30 -11.25
N TYR A 61 18.20 -0.97 -12.08
CA TYR A 61 19.50 -1.66 -12.11
C TYR A 61 20.38 -1.40 -10.88
N LYS A 62 20.06 -0.37 -10.10
CA LYS A 62 20.70 0.03 -8.84
C LYS A 62 19.67 0.23 -7.73
N THR A 63 18.54 -0.45 -7.85
CA THR A 63 17.46 -0.42 -6.88
C THR A 63 17.29 -1.80 -6.26
N GLN A 64 17.29 -1.87 -4.93
CA GLN A 64 16.94 -3.08 -4.19
C GLN A 64 15.47 -3.01 -3.81
N ARG A 65 14.77 -4.15 -3.91
CA ARG A 65 13.35 -4.28 -3.54
C ARG A 65 13.17 -5.51 -2.66
N ILE A 66 12.80 -5.30 -1.40
CA ILE A 66 12.63 -6.36 -0.41
C ILE A 66 11.14 -6.49 -0.09
N GLY A 67 10.51 -7.58 -0.54
CA GLY A 67 9.12 -7.91 -0.19
C GLY A 67 8.98 -8.76 1.07
N ALA A 68 7.80 -9.33 1.28
CA ALA A 68 7.40 -10.12 2.43
C ALA A 68 7.62 -9.38 3.76
N LEU A 69 7.39 -8.06 3.78
CA LEU A 69 7.74 -7.23 4.93
C LEU A 69 6.98 -7.63 6.19
N VAL A 70 5.70 -7.97 6.05
CA VAL A 70 4.86 -8.45 7.16
C VAL A 70 5.47 -9.67 7.85
N ALA A 71 6.07 -10.59 7.08
CA ALA A 71 6.70 -11.79 7.61
C ALA A 71 8.09 -11.53 8.22
N ARG A 72 8.78 -10.48 7.76
CA ARG A 72 10.20 -10.24 8.03
C ARG A 72 10.47 -9.20 9.11
N SER A 73 9.54 -8.29 9.35
CA SER A 73 9.76 -7.13 10.23
C SER A 73 8.54 -6.86 11.09
N GLN A 74 8.70 -6.89 12.41
CA GLN A 74 7.64 -6.50 13.33
C GLN A 74 7.37 -5.00 13.24
N ALA A 75 8.38 -4.18 12.98
CA ALA A 75 8.18 -2.77 12.73
C ALA A 75 7.30 -2.53 11.48
N CYS A 76 7.53 -3.26 10.39
CA CYS A 76 6.66 -3.20 9.21
C CYS A 76 5.21 -3.64 9.48
N GLN A 77 4.99 -4.56 10.43
CA GLN A 77 3.63 -4.92 10.85
C GLN A 77 2.91 -3.72 11.46
N SER A 78 3.58 -2.95 12.33
CA SER A 78 3.04 -1.72 12.90
C SER A 78 2.74 -0.66 11.85
N VAL A 79 3.66 -0.48 10.88
CA VAL A 79 3.46 0.45 9.75
C VAL A 79 2.22 0.08 8.93
N ALA A 80 2.05 -1.20 8.61
CA ALA A 80 0.91 -1.67 7.83
C ALA A 80 -0.45 -1.42 8.49
N VAL A 81 -0.49 -1.28 9.83
CA VAL A 81 -1.71 -0.97 10.59
C VAL A 81 -1.65 0.40 11.28
N ASN A 82 -0.82 1.33 10.79
CA ASN A 82 -0.78 2.68 11.34
C ASN A 82 -2.19 3.30 11.32
N SER A 83 -2.67 3.73 12.50
CA SER A 83 -4.08 4.08 12.69
C SER A 83 -4.58 5.17 11.74
N LEU A 84 -3.78 6.22 11.51
CA LEU A 84 -4.18 7.34 10.66
C LEU A 84 -4.22 6.92 9.18
N MET A 85 -3.19 6.21 8.72
CA MET A 85 -3.13 5.76 7.32
C MET A 85 -4.18 4.69 7.02
N LEU A 86 -4.39 3.74 7.92
CA LEU A 86 -5.38 2.68 7.72
C LEU A 86 -6.81 3.22 7.77
N ALA A 87 -7.11 4.16 8.68
CA ALA A 87 -8.39 4.86 8.70
C ALA A 87 -8.61 5.66 7.40
N SER A 88 -7.59 6.36 6.93
CA SER A 88 -7.66 7.15 5.69
C SER A 88 -7.84 6.27 4.45
N ALA A 89 -7.14 5.14 4.37
CA ALA A 89 -7.32 4.16 3.30
C ALA A 89 -8.75 3.60 3.28
N ARG A 90 -9.28 3.20 4.44
CA ARG A 90 -10.65 2.69 4.57
C ARG A 90 -11.68 3.73 4.15
N GLN A 91 -11.55 4.97 4.64
CA GLN A 91 -12.51 6.02 4.32
C GLN A 91 -12.44 6.46 2.85
N TYR A 92 -11.24 6.61 2.29
CA TYR A 92 -11.05 7.02 0.89
C TYR A 92 -11.55 5.96 -0.11
N LEU A 93 -11.33 4.68 0.18
CA LEU A 93 -11.73 3.58 -0.70
C LEU A 93 -13.15 3.04 -0.44
N ALA A 94 -13.79 3.41 0.66
CA ALA A 94 -15.14 2.98 1.03
C ALA A 94 -16.20 3.07 -0.09
N PRO A 95 -16.18 4.08 -0.99
CA PRO A 95 -17.14 4.14 -2.09
C PRO A 95 -17.04 2.98 -3.10
N PHE A 96 -15.96 2.19 -3.06
CA PHE A 96 -15.63 1.21 -4.09
C PHE A 96 -15.53 -0.24 -3.56
N CYS A 97 -15.71 -0.47 -2.26
CA CYS A 97 -15.59 -1.81 -1.65
C CYS A 97 -16.28 -1.92 -0.29
N ASP A 98 -16.59 -3.15 0.12
CA ASP A 98 -17.03 -3.48 1.48
C ASP A 98 -15.90 -3.39 2.52
N ASP A 99 -14.66 -3.64 2.08
CA ASP A 99 -13.43 -3.49 2.87
C ASP A 99 -12.19 -3.42 1.97
N ILE A 100 -11.04 -3.10 2.57
CA ILE A 100 -9.73 -3.06 1.93
C ILE A 100 -8.85 -4.24 2.34
N GLN A 101 -7.76 -4.46 1.61
CA GLN A 101 -6.71 -5.41 1.95
C GLN A 101 -5.33 -4.80 1.68
N LEU A 102 -4.30 -5.29 2.40
CA LEU A 102 -2.91 -4.99 2.08
C LEU A 102 -2.58 -5.65 0.74
N HIS A 103 -2.14 -4.84 -0.21
CA HIS A 103 -1.97 -5.21 -1.59
C HIS A 103 -0.52 -5.53 -1.94
N PHE A 104 0.40 -4.73 -1.43
CA PHE A 104 1.82 -4.80 -1.74
C PHE A 104 2.64 -4.23 -0.60
N THR A 105 3.75 -4.92 -0.26
CA THR A 105 4.77 -4.42 0.66
C THR A 105 6.14 -4.47 0.02
N SER A 106 6.92 -3.39 0.15
CA SER A 106 8.32 -3.41 -0.29
C SER A 106 9.17 -2.37 0.39
N ALA A 107 10.35 -2.77 0.87
CA ALA A 107 11.41 -1.81 1.16
C ALA A 107 12.20 -1.58 -0.12
N VAL A 108 12.23 -0.33 -0.58
CA VAL A 108 12.88 0.08 -1.81
C VAL A 108 14.06 0.97 -1.46
N ALA A 109 15.26 0.52 -1.80
CA ALA A 109 16.50 1.27 -1.59
C ALA A 109 17.12 1.62 -2.94
N ILE A 110 17.17 2.92 -3.24
CA ILE A 110 17.70 3.47 -4.48
C ILE A 110 19.13 3.93 -4.26
N ALA A 111 20.09 3.25 -4.87
CA ALA A 111 21.51 3.55 -4.71
C ALA A 111 22.00 4.70 -5.64
N PRO A 112 23.17 5.30 -5.34
CA PRO A 112 23.79 6.33 -6.18
C PRO A 112 23.88 5.98 -7.67
N GLY A 113 23.43 6.91 -8.51
CA GLY A 113 23.43 6.83 -9.96
C GLY A 113 22.33 5.94 -10.56
N GLU A 114 21.26 5.65 -9.82
CA GLU A 114 20.04 5.07 -10.39
C GLU A 114 19.28 6.09 -11.26
N SER A 115 18.69 5.58 -12.33
CA SER A 115 17.88 6.34 -13.29
C SER A 115 16.47 6.66 -12.78
N THR A 116 15.83 7.66 -13.39
CA THR A 116 14.42 7.98 -13.09
C THR A 116 13.51 6.88 -13.64
N GLN A 117 12.48 6.51 -12.89
CA GLN A 117 11.43 5.65 -13.42
C GLN A 117 10.54 6.43 -14.40
N ILE A 118 9.90 5.70 -15.31
CA ILE A 118 8.83 6.24 -16.15
C ILE A 118 7.65 6.60 -15.24
N LEU A 119 7.06 7.79 -15.45
CA LEU A 119 5.85 8.18 -14.74
C LEU A 119 4.68 7.27 -15.13
N HIS A 120 4.03 6.69 -14.13
CA HIS A 120 2.97 5.70 -14.31
C HIS A 120 1.86 5.89 -13.28
N ARG A 121 0.79 5.11 -13.45
CA ARG A 121 -0.33 5.01 -12.52
C ARG A 121 -0.41 3.57 -12.03
N ASP A 122 -0.36 3.36 -10.73
CA ASP A 122 -0.36 2.01 -10.15
C ASP A 122 -1.62 1.22 -10.49
N ARG A 123 -2.76 1.88 -10.74
CA ARG A 123 -3.97 1.19 -11.20
C ARG A 123 -3.77 0.36 -12.47
N GLY A 124 -2.71 0.62 -13.24
CA GLY A 124 -2.35 -0.11 -14.44
C GLY A 124 -1.97 -1.57 -14.20
N ILE A 125 -1.69 -2.00 -12.97
CA ILE A 125 -1.37 -3.39 -12.63
C ILE A 125 -2.53 -4.36 -12.92
N TRP A 126 -3.78 -3.89 -12.87
CA TRP A 126 -4.96 -4.65 -13.30
C TRP A 126 -5.27 -4.45 -14.80
N GLY A 127 -4.29 -3.99 -15.57
CA GLY A 127 -4.39 -3.70 -16.98
C GLY A 127 -5.24 -2.46 -17.28
N GLY A 128 -6.11 -2.56 -18.27
CA GLY A 128 -7.01 -1.48 -18.71
C GLY A 128 -8.49 -1.74 -18.42
N TYR A 129 -8.80 -2.79 -17.67
CA TYR A 129 -10.18 -3.28 -17.50
C TYR A 129 -10.92 -2.62 -16.35
N LEU A 130 -10.19 -2.10 -15.36
CA LEU A 130 -10.80 -1.40 -14.23
C LEU A 130 -11.37 -0.05 -14.69
N PRO A 131 -12.70 0.18 -14.58
CA PRO A 131 -13.31 1.45 -14.98
C PRO A 131 -12.63 2.64 -14.30
N ARG A 132 -12.36 3.72 -15.05
CA ARG A 132 -11.65 4.90 -14.51
C ARG A 132 -12.29 5.51 -13.27
N ARG A 133 -13.63 5.45 -13.19
CA ARG A 133 -14.41 5.94 -12.04
C ARG A 133 -14.16 5.18 -10.74
N ILE A 134 -13.56 4.00 -10.80
CA ILE A 134 -13.18 3.21 -9.63
C ILE A 134 -11.73 3.55 -9.30
N GLU A 135 -11.51 4.05 -8.08
CA GLU A 135 -10.18 4.22 -7.51
C GLU A 135 -9.78 2.94 -6.76
N PRO A 136 -8.77 2.19 -7.22
CA PRO A 136 -8.48 0.89 -6.65
C PRO A 136 -7.50 0.91 -5.47
N LEU A 137 -6.77 2.00 -5.28
CA LEU A 137 -5.58 2.02 -4.43
C LEU A 137 -5.51 3.25 -3.54
N PHE A 138 -5.01 3.01 -2.34
CA PHE A 138 -4.44 4.00 -1.45
C PHE A 138 -3.04 3.51 -1.11
N SER A 139 -2.02 4.25 -1.53
CA SER A 139 -0.63 3.85 -1.41
C SER A 139 0.11 4.74 -0.43
N THR A 140 1.02 4.16 0.35
CA THR A 140 1.89 4.89 1.26
C THR A 140 3.36 4.56 1.02
N ILE A 141 4.22 5.58 1.09
CA ILE A 141 5.68 5.45 1.10
C ILE A 141 6.21 6.16 2.34
N TRP A 142 6.75 5.39 3.27
CA TRP A 142 7.34 5.87 4.50
C TRP A 142 8.84 6.14 4.31
N ALA A 143 9.29 7.36 4.62
CA ALA A 143 10.69 7.73 4.52
C ALA A 143 11.51 7.09 5.65
N ILE A 144 12.48 6.24 5.32
CA ILE A 144 13.44 5.67 6.29
C ILE A 144 14.75 6.47 6.29
N THR A 145 15.10 7.03 5.14
CA THR A 145 16.16 8.03 4.95
C THR A 145 15.53 9.34 4.48
N PRO A 146 16.24 10.48 4.53
CA PRO A 146 15.75 11.71 3.93
C PRO A 146 15.43 11.50 2.45
N PHE A 147 14.32 12.04 1.99
CA PHE A 147 13.98 12.12 0.57
C PHE A 147 14.28 13.55 0.13
N THR A 148 15.11 13.69 -0.90
CA THR A 148 15.43 14.97 -1.54
C THR A 148 15.31 14.82 -3.04
N GLN A 149 15.10 15.90 -3.76
CA GLN A 149 15.09 15.86 -5.23
C GLN A 149 16.40 15.25 -5.78
N GLU A 150 17.54 15.56 -5.16
CA GLU A 150 18.86 15.10 -5.57
C GLU A 150 19.07 13.59 -5.37
N ASN A 151 18.58 13.03 -4.26
CA ASN A 151 18.71 11.60 -3.97
C ASN A 151 17.56 10.74 -4.54
N GLY A 152 16.77 11.34 -5.43
CA GLY A 152 15.72 10.67 -6.17
C GLY A 152 14.45 10.48 -5.37
N ALA A 153 13.99 11.48 -4.61
CA ALA A 153 12.65 11.50 -4.03
C ALA A 153 11.59 11.11 -5.07
N THR A 154 10.50 10.49 -4.61
CA THR A 154 9.38 10.11 -5.49
C THR A 154 8.84 11.34 -6.21
N GLN A 155 8.74 11.26 -7.53
CA GLN A 155 8.09 12.24 -8.37
C GLN A 155 6.57 12.00 -8.32
N VAL A 156 5.81 13.08 -8.21
CA VAL A 156 4.34 13.06 -8.28
C VAL A 156 3.89 14.21 -9.15
N VAL A 157 2.78 14.01 -9.86
CA VAL A 157 2.13 15.06 -10.65
C VAL A 157 0.77 15.38 -10.01
N PRO A 158 0.71 16.35 -9.08
CA PRO A 158 -0.54 16.71 -8.40
C PRO A 158 -1.68 17.04 -9.38
N GLY A 159 -2.87 16.53 -9.10
CA GLY A 159 -4.08 16.72 -9.93
C GLY A 159 -4.19 15.76 -11.13
N SER A 160 -3.14 15.01 -11.45
CA SER A 160 -3.12 14.15 -12.65
C SER A 160 -4.01 12.90 -12.58
N HIS A 161 -4.55 12.60 -11.40
CA HIS A 161 -5.59 11.58 -11.21
C HIS A 161 -6.90 11.95 -11.91
N GLN A 162 -7.17 13.25 -12.08
CA GLN A 162 -8.35 13.77 -12.75
C GLN A 162 -8.19 13.94 -14.27
N TRP A 163 -6.96 13.87 -14.79
CA TRP A 163 -6.69 14.09 -16.21
C TRP A 163 -7.24 12.97 -17.09
N ASP A 164 -7.36 13.26 -18.38
CA ASP A 164 -7.50 12.21 -19.40
C ASP A 164 -6.32 11.24 -19.34
N LYS A 165 -6.60 9.97 -19.65
CA LYS A 165 -5.65 8.85 -19.48
C LYS A 165 -4.31 9.12 -20.16
N ASP A 166 -4.34 9.66 -21.38
CA ASP A 166 -3.17 9.76 -22.24
C ASP A 166 -2.45 11.12 -22.15
N ARG A 167 -2.89 12.02 -21.27
CA ARG A 167 -2.20 13.30 -21.03
C ARG A 167 -0.84 13.05 -20.37
N LEU A 168 0.21 13.60 -20.97
CA LEU A 168 1.56 13.59 -20.43
C LEU A 168 1.81 14.86 -19.60
N PRO A 169 2.58 14.77 -18.50
CA PRO A 169 2.93 15.93 -17.69
C PRO A 169 4.02 16.77 -18.37
N GLU A 170 3.94 18.09 -18.16
CA GLU A 170 5.06 19.00 -18.45
C GLU A 170 6.05 19.04 -17.27
N PRO A 171 7.34 19.34 -17.49
CA PRO A 171 8.34 19.31 -16.41
C PRO A 171 8.01 20.14 -15.17
N HIS A 172 7.30 21.27 -15.35
CA HIS A 172 6.95 22.15 -14.23
C HIS A 172 5.75 21.66 -13.40
N GLU A 173 5.04 20.62 -13.88
CA GLU A 173 3.93 19.95 -13.20
C GLU A 173 4.40 18.80 -12.31
N ILE A 174 5.68 18.42 -12.41
CA ILE A 174 6.28 17.32 -11.63
C ILE A 174 6.83 17.89 -10.32
N ALA A 175 6.27 17.45 -9.21
CA ALA A 175 6.74 17.72 -7.86
C ALA A 175 7.57 16.54 -7.32
N TYR A 176 8.42 16.80 -6.33
CA TYR A 176 9.21 15.78 -5.63
C TYR A 176 8.75 15.69 -4.18
N ALA A 177 8.57 14.47 -3.69
CA ALA A 177 8.20 14.18 -2.30
C ALA A 177 9.41 14.32 -1.37
N GLU A 178 9.89 15.54 -1.21
CA GLU A 178 10.97 15.87 -0.28
C GLU A 178 10.45 15.85 1.15
N MET A 179 10.98 14.95 1.97
CA MET A 179 10.49 14.75 3.34
C MET A 179 11.55 14.11 4.24
N ALA A 180 11.46 14.41 5.53
CA ALA A 180 12.35 13.85 6.55
C ALA A 180 12.00 12.40 6.88
N PRO A 181 12.95 11.58 7.38
CA PRO A 181 12.66 10.25 7.92
C PRO A 181 11.50 10.28 8.93
N GLY A 182 10.63 9.28 8.84
CA GLY A 182 9.41 9.18 9.65
C GLY A 182 8.18 9.88 9.04
N SER A 183 8.36 10.65 7.97
CA SER A 183 7.25 11.20 7.19
C SER A 183 6.70 10.15 6.22
N VAL A 184 5.46 10.33 5.79
CA VAL A 184 4.79 9.44 4.83
C VAL A 184 4.18 10.22 3.68
N LEU A 185 4.51 9.80 2.45
CA LEU A 185 3.75 10.18 1.27
C LEU A 185 2.56 9.23 1.13
N CYS A 186 1.35 9.76 1.09
CA CYS A 186 0.15 9.05 0.68
C CYS A 186 -0.27 9.50 -0.72
N TYR A 187 -0.68 8.57 -1.58
CA TYR A 187 -1.10 8.86 -2.94
C TYR A 187 -2.11 7.84 -3.47
N THR A 188 -2.87 8.26 -4.48
CA THR A 188 -3.89 7.43 -5.14
C THR A 188 -3.28 6.51 -6.20
N GLY A 189 -3.98 5.45 -6.60
CA GLY A 189 -3.55 4.61 -7.72
C GLY A 189 -3.64 5.27 -9.09
N THR A 190 -4.35 6.40 -9.20
CA THR A 190 -4.57 7.10 -10.47
C THR A 190 -3.65 8.31 -10.67
N VAL A 191 -3.00 8.83 -9.63
CA VAL A 191 -2.03 9.93 -9.80
C VAL A 191 -0.77 9.44 -10.53
N LEU A 192 -0.27 10.23 -11.46
CA LEU A 192 1.02 9.97 -12.12
C LEU A 192 2.15 10.17 -11.12
N HIS A 193 3.01 9.17 -11.01
CA HIS A 193 4.16 9.19 -10.12
C HIS A 193 5.27 8.26 -10.62
N GLY A 194 6.44 8.32 -9.99
CA GLY A 194 7.58 7.43 -10.25
C GLY A 194 8.78 7.74 -9.36
N GLY A 195 9.69 6.79 -9.18
CA GLY A 195 10.96 7.07 -8.49
C GLY A 195 11.82 8.07 -9.25
N GLY A 196 12.30 9.13 -8.59
CA GLY A 196 13.27 10.05 -9.17
C GLY A 196 14.65 9.43 -9.32
N ALA A 197 15.47 10.02 -10.21
CA ALA A 197 16.87 9.63 -10.35
C ALA A 197 17.67 9.99 -9.09
N ASN A 198 18.51 9.06 -8.61
CA ASN A 198 19.43 9.35 -7.53
C ASN A 198 20.75 9.87 -8.11
N ALA A 199 20.91 11.19 -8.12
CA ALA A 199 22.07 11.89 -8.66
C ALA A 199 23.22 12.04 -7.66
N THR A 200 23.03 11.64 -6.40
CA THR A 200 24.08 11.69 -5.38
C THR A 200 25.17 10.64 -5.65
N THR A 201 26.30 10.78 -4.96
CA THR A 201 27.44 9.84 -5.06
C THR A 201 27.51 8.83 -3.92
N ASP A 202 26.86 9.13 -2.79
CA ASP A 202 27.08 8.44 -1.51
C ASP A 202 25.81 8.18 -0.70
N GLN A 203 24.64 8.59 -1.18
CA GLN A 203 23.38 8.43 -0.45
C GLN A 203 22.51 7.35 -1.07
N VAL A 204 22.09 6.38 -0.24
CA VAL A 204 21.03 5.43 -0.59
C VAL A 204 19.71 5.95 -0.05
N ARG A 205 18.71 6.12 -0.93
CA ARG A 205 17.36 6.56 -0.56
C ARG A 205 16.48 5.35 -0.29
N THR A 206 16.08 5.15 0.97
CA THR A 206 15.27 3.99 1.39
C THR A 206 13.88 4.40 1.83
N GLY A 207 12.86 3.81 1.21
CA GLY A 207 11.45 3.94 1.59
C GLY A 207 10.79 2.59 1.84
N VAL A 208 9.79 2.57 2.71
CA VAL A 208 8.93 1.40 2.97
C VAL A 208 7.55 1.65 2.39
N PHE A 209 7.12 0.77 1.49
CA PHE A 209 5.88 0.87 0.73
C PHE A 209 4.84 -0.02 1.39
N MET A 210 3.69 0.56 1.72
CA MET A 210 2.48 -0.17 2.12
C MET A 210 1.33 0.30 1.25
N HIS A 211 0.89 -0.56 0.33
CA HIS A 211 -0.23 -0.25 -0.56
C HIS A 211 -1.47 -1.02 -0.12
N TYR A 212 -2.61 -0.36 -0.14
CA TYR A 212 -3.91 -0.91 0.20
C TYR A 212 -4.80 -0.90 -1.05
N ALA A 213 -5.46 -2.01 -1.32
CA ALA A 213 -6.38 -2.14 -2.44
C ALA A 213 -7.78 -2.55 -1.97
N LEU A 214 -8.75 -2.38 -2.86
CA LEU A 214 -10.09 -2.95 -2.70
C LEU A 214 -9.99 -4.46 -2.44
N SER A 215 -10.73 -4.97 -1.45
CA SER A 215 -10.68 -6.39 -1.05
C SER A 215 -11.09 -7.38 -2.16
N TRP A 216 -11.78 -6.90 -3.19
CA TRP A 216 -12.19 -7.72 -4.33
C TRP A 216 -11.20 -7.79 -5.49
N LEU A 217 -10.10 -7.05 -5.41
CA LEU A 217 -9.03 -7.10 -6.39
C LEU A 217 -7.98 -8.16 -6.02
N ARG A 218 -7.29 -8.71 -7.01
CA ARG A 218 -6.12 -9.57 -6.76
C ARG A 218 -4.96 -8.72 -6.24
N GLN A 219 -4.30 -9.18 -5.18
CA GLN A 219 -3.09 -8.55 -4.63
C GLN A 219 -1.89 -8.64 -5.60
N GLU A 220 -1.05 -7.61 -5.64
CA GLU A 220 0.22 -7.62 -6.37
C GLU A 220 1.23 -8.53 -5.67
N GLU A 221 1.33 -8.42 -4.35
CA GLU A 221 2.05 -9.39 -3.52
C GLU A 221 1.06 -10.42 -2.96
N ASN A 222 1.28 -11.70 -3.27
CA ASN A 222 0.47 -12.77 -2.68
C ASN A 222 0.81 -12.96 -1.19
N GLN A 223 0.10 -12.23 -0.33
CA GLN A 223 0.38 -12.16 1.09
C GLN A 223 0.19 -13.51 1.80
N TYR A 224 -0.72 -14.36 1.34
CA TYR A 224 -0.93 -15.71 1.90
C TYR A 224 0.31 -16.60 1.76
N LEU A 225 1.06 -16.44 0.65
CA LEU A 225 2.30 -17.20 0.43
C LEU A 225 3.48 -16.59 1.19
N SER A 226 3.51 -15.27 1.30
CA SER A 226 4.52 -14.57 2.13
C SER A 226 4.28 -14.80 3.62
N CYS A 227 3.03 -15.01 4.04
CA CYS A 227 2.60 -15.25 5.42
C CYS A 227 1.68 -16.48 5.50
N PRO A 228 2.20 -17.70 5.32
CA PRO A 228 1.40 -18.93 5.43
C PRO A 228 0.77 -19.08 6.83
N PRO A 229 -0.22 -19.99 7.03
CA PRO A 229 -1.00 -20.02 8.27
C PRO A 229 -0.19 -20.07 9.57
N HIS A 230 0.93 -20.80 9.60
CA HIS A 230 1.80 -20.86 10.79
C HIS A 230 2.58 -19.56 11.09
N HIS A 231 2.74 -18.69 10.10
CA HIS A 231 3.19 -17.31 10.28
C HIS A 231 2.02 -16.41 10.66
N ALA A 232 0.93 -16.46 9.90
CA ALA A 232 -0.26 -15.63 10.12
C ALA A 232 -0.88 -15.79 11.51
N SER A 233 -0.81 -16.99 12.10
CA SER A 233 -1.32 -17.30 13.45
C SER A 233 -0.66 -16.46 14.57
N LYS A 234 0.52 -15.90 14.31
CA LYS A 234 1.27 -15.05 15.24
C LYS A 234 0.94 -13.55 15.08
N LEU A 235 0.30 -13.17 13.98
CA LEU A 235 -0.07 -11.78 13.70
C LEU A 235 -1.32 -11.38 14.50
N SER A 236 -1.50 -10.08 14.71
CA SER A 236 -2.74 -9.55 15.29
C SER A 236 -3.95 -9.90 14.39
N PRO A 237 -5.17 -10.03 14.95
CA PRO A 237 -6.35 -10.30 14.14
C PRO A 237 -6.59 -9.25 13.04
N GLU A 238 -6.32 -7.98 13.32
CA GLU A 238 -6.48 -6.90 12.32
C GLU A 238 -5.50 -7.06 11.16
N LEU A 239 -4.21 -7.22 11.44
CA LEU A 239 -3.21 -7.39 10.38
C LEU A 239 -3.44 -8.69 9.60
N ARG A 240 -3.84 -9.76 10.29
CA ARG A 240 -4.20 -11.03 9.67
C ARG A 240 -5.36 -10.87 8.68
N ALA A 241 -6.44 -10.20 9.09
CA ALA A 241 -7.55 -9.90 8.21
C ALA A 241 -7.10 -9.04 7.02
N LEU A 242 -6.29 -8.01 7.28
CA LEU A 242 -5.78 -7.06 6.29
C LEU A 242 -4.93 -7.74 5.21
N ILE A 243 -4.11 -8.75 5.56
CA ILE A 243 -3.33 -9.50 4.57
C ILE A 243 -4.15 -10.54 3.78
N GLY A 244 -5.46 -10.65 4.06
CA GLY A 244 -6.39 -11.47 3.29
C GLY A 244 -6.94 -12.69 4.03
N TYR A 245 -6.51 -12.98 5.27
CA TYR A 245 -7.15 -14.04 6.08
C TYR A 245 -8.49 -13.56 6.67
N SER A 246 -9.35 -13.02 5.81
CA SER A 246 -10.72 -12.60 6.06
C SER A 246 -11.49 -12.58 4.74
N LYS A 247 -12.83 -12.58 4.81
CA LYS A 247 -13.65 -12.37 3.62
C LYS A 247 -13.69 -10.88 3.24
N GLY A 248 -13.74 -10.59 1.94
CA GLY A 248 -13.99 -9.25 1.37
C GLY A 248 -15.45 -9.09 0.95
N GLY A 249 -16.37 -9.09 1.93
CA GLY A 249 -17.82 -9.17 1.71
C GLY A 249 -18.40 -10.55 2.04
N TYR A 250 -19.64 -10.83 1.59
CA TYR A 250 -20.37 -12.04 2.03
C TYR A 250 -19.69 -13.37 1.63
N VAL A 251 -19.26 -13.50 0.37
CA VAL A 251 -18.72 -14.76 -0.18
C VAL A 251 -17.23 -14.66 -0.50
N LEU A 252 -16.72 -13.48 -0.83
CA LEU A 252 -15.41 -13.35 -1.45
C LEU A 252 -14.27 -13.66 -0.47
N GLY A 253 -13.36 -14.55 -0.86
CA GLY A 253 -12.22 -14.94 -0.02
C GLY A 253 -12.54 -16.04 1.00
N PHE A 254 -13.63 -16.79 0.82
CA PHE A 254 -13.89 -17.98 1.64
C PHE A 254 -12.79 -19.04 1.50
N TYR A 255 -12.72 -19.93 2.47
CA TYR A 255 -11.89 -21.13 2.44
C TYR A 255 -12.73 -22.36 2.82
N SER A 256 -12.42 -23.50 2.21
CA SER A 256 -12.88 -24.82 2.67
C SER A 256 -11.65 -25.56 3.20
N ASP A 257 -11.75 -26.09 4.42
CA ASP A 257 -10.67 -26.83 5.04
C ASP A 257 -10.50 -28.19 4.32
N PRO A 258 -9.38 -28.43 3.61
CA PRO A 258 -9.18 -29.66 2.86
C PRO A 258 -9.01 -30.88 3.79
N ASP A 259 -8.78 -30.66 5.09
CA ASP A 259 -8.65 -31.71 6.09
C ASP A 259 -9.96 -31.92 6.89
N ASP A 260 -11.01 -31.11 6.68
CA ASP A 260 -12.34 -31.31 7.28
C ASP A 260 -13.16 -32.35 6.48
N ASP A 261 -13.30 -33.55 7.03
CA ASP A 261 -14.13 -34.62 6.45
C ASP A 261 -15.61 -34.53 6.86
N SER A 262 -15.99 -33.57 7.70
CA SER A 262 -17.37 -33.42 8.18
C SER A 262 -18.29 -32.71 7.17
N ALA A 263 -17.71 -32.00 6.20
CA ALA A 263 -18.41 -31.11 5.24
C ALA A 263 -19.30 -30.06 5.92
N ARG A 264 -19.02 -29.71 7.19
CA ARG A 264 -19.79 -28.72 7.96
C ARG A 264 -19.22 -27.31 7.80
N HIS A 265 -17.96 -27.20 7.37
CA HIS A 265 -17.24 -25.93 7.27
C HIS A 265 -16.89 -25.60 5.81
N GLU A 266 -17.88 -25.71 4.94
CA GLU A 266 -17.78 -25.27 3.55
C GLU A 266 -18.03 -23.76 3.45
N SER A 267 -17.18 -23.07 2.69
CA SER A 267 -17.30 -21.62 2.46
C SER A 267 -17.24 -20.75 3.73
N VAL A 268 -16.28 -21.05 4.62
CA VAL A 268 -16.09 -20.30 5.88
C VAL A 268 -15.11 -19.13 5.74
N SER A 269 -15.15 -18.19 6.69
CA SER A 269 -14.12 -17.16 6.81
C SER A 269 -12.75 -17.80 7.13
N PRO A 270 -11.66 -17.40 6.45
CA PRO A 270 -10.31 -17.83 6.82
C PRO A 270 -9.92 -17.52 8.27
N GLU A 271 -10.61 -16.57 8.92
CA GLU A 271 -10.43 -16.25 10.34
C GLU A 271 -10.68 -17.46 11.26
N ASN A 272 -11.57 -18.37 10.85
CA ASN A 272 -11.93 -19.58 11.60
C ASN A 272 -10.75 -20.55 11.75
N MET A 273 -9.74 -20.45 10.88
CA MET A 273 -8.50 -21.23 11.00
C MET A 273 -7.72 -20.92 12.30
N PHE A 274 -7.99 -19.78 12.93
CA PHE A 274 -7.18 -19.28 14.05
C PHE A 274 -7.95 -19.04 15.34
N SER A 275 -9.26 -18.80 15.26
CA SER A 275 -10.13 -18.64 16.42
C SER A 275 -11.58 -18.87 16.01
N GLN A 276 -12.38 -19.53 16.86
CA GLN A 276 -13.84 -19.62 16.69
C GLN A 276 -14.50 -18.26 16.99
N ARG A 277 -14.29 -17.27 16.12
CA ARG A 277 -14.92 -15.94 16.22
C ARG A 277 -16.20 -15.89 15.40
N ALA A 278 -17.10 -14.98 15.78
CA ALA A 278 -18.25 -14.64 14.95
C ALA A 278 -17.75 -14.00 13.65
N GLU A 279 -18.17 -14.54 12.50
CA GLU A 279 -17.77 -14.05 11.19
C GLU A 279 -18.35 -12.65 10.91
N ARG A 280 -17.49 -11.69 10.53
CA ARG A 280 -17.92 -10.32 10.18
C ARG A 280 -18.93 -10.27 9.03
N PHE A 281 -18.82 -11.23 8.10
CA PHE A 281 -19.67 -11.34 6.91
C PHE A 281 -20.45 -12.68 6.87
N GLY A 282 -20.68 -13.32 8.02
CA GLY A 282 -21.26 -14.68 8.07
C GLY A 282 -22.78 -14.77 7.89
N ALA A 283 -23.49 -13.65 7.95
CA ALA A 283 -24.95 -13.63 7.87
C ALA A 283 -25.44 -12.75 6.73
N ILE A 284 -26.39 -13.28 5.96
CA ILE A 284 -27.25 -12.49 5.08
C ILE A 284 -28.41 -11.97 5.94
N GLU A 285 -28.60 -10.65 6.04
CA GLU A 285 -29.73 -10.07 6.80
C GLU A 285 -31.11 -10.36 6.16
N GLY A 286 -31.13 -10.78 4.89
CA GLY A 286 -32.31 -11.23 4.15
C GLY A 286 -32.04 -11.27 2.64
N ALA A 287 -32.90 -11.94 1.87
CA ALA A 287 -32.77 -12.00 0.41
C ALA A 287 -32.79 -10.60 -0.22
N ASP A 288 -33.61 -9.69 0.31
CA ASP A 288 -33.70 -8.30 -0.13
C ASP A 288 -32.40 -7.52 0.11
N HIS A 289 -31.67 -7.83 1.20
CA HIS A 289 -30.37 -7.22 1.48
C HIS A 289 -29.34 -7.61 0.40
N VAL A 290 -29.27 -8.89 0.01
CA VAL A 290 -28.37 -9.36 -1.07
C VAL A 290 -28.69 -8.70 -2.40
N VAL A 291 -29.99 -8.61 -2.74
CA VAL A 291 -30.41 -7.95 -3.97
C VAL A 291 -30.01 -6.48 -3.94
N SER A 292 -30.27 -5.78 -2.84
CA SER A 292 -29.92 -4.35 -2.70
C SER A 292 -28.41 -4.10 -2.69
N SER A 293 -27.60 -4.98 -2.08
CA SER A 293 -26.14 -4.82 -2.01
C SER A 293 -25.48 -5.13 -3.35
N SER A 294 -26.04 -6.04 -4.15
CA SER A 294 -25.54 -6.36 -5.51
C SER A 294 -25.82 -5.28 -6.56
N MET A 295 -26.66 -4.28 -6.24
CA MET A 295 -27.00 -3.17 -7.14
C MET A 295 -26.22 -1.87 -6.85
N LYS A 296 -25.36 -1.85 -5.82
CA LYS A 296 -24.42 -0.75 -5.55
C LYS A 296 -23.20 -0.86 -6.46
#